data_AF-A0A428WUU9-F1
#
_entry.id   AF-A0A428WUU9-F1
#
_cell.length_a   1.000
_cell.length_b   1.000
_cell.length_c   1.000
_cell.angle_alpha   90.00
_cell.angle_beta   90.00
_cell.angle_gamma   90.00
#
_symmetry.space_group_name_H-M   'P 1'
#
loop_
_entity.id
_entity.type
_entity.pdbx_description
1 polymer ?
#
loop_
_entity_poly.entity_id
_entity_poly.type
_entity_poly.pdbx_seq_one_letter_code
_entity_poly.pdbx_strand_id
1 'polypeptide(L)'
;MSRTTDPETLRVGNCSGFYGDRLAAMREMLTGGELDVLTGDYLAELTMLILGRDRIADPAAGYARTFLAQLRDCLRIALDRGVRIVTNAGGANPGGLVAAIRELSPEPRIALVHGDDLTARAGTLGLGSPLGAHAYLGAFGIARALAAGADIVVTGRVTDASLLIGPAIAHFGWGRTDFDALAGATVAGHVIECGTQATGGNYPFFTEIDDLLRPGFPVAEIRRDGSSVITKHPGTGGAVTVGTVTAQLVYEVDDARYAGPDVTTRLDTVSLRQAGPDRVEITGVRGEPPPPDVKVACTAIGGYRNEMTVVLTGLDIEAKAELFRRQFTAARGTEPAEVTWSLARLDTPDAPTQQQASALLTVVARDPDEKVAGRAFAAAAVEVALASYPGFFATAPPGRAHPYGVFTAGYVPQAVPTHEVVFHDGTTERIDPPPLTRPLAPLPGPEAAPRGPGPTRRLPLGTIAGARSGDKGGDANVGLWVREDAAYPWLAALITEDTVRDLLPEAAALPVRVTRLPAIRAVNVVIEGLLGQGVAYHARFDPQAKGLGEWLRSRHVEIPEALLAKADNVEIPEALLDKADNVEIPEALLDKADKEER
;
A
#
# COMPACT_ATOMS: atom_id res chain seq x y z
N MET A 1 -41.86 -16.32 -10.97
CA MET A 1 -42.69 -15.23 -10.43
C MET A 1 -42.00 -13.93 -10.79
N SER A 2 -42.65 -13.04 -11.53
CA SER A 2 -42.06 -11.74 -11.90
C SER A 2 -41.91 -10.89 -10.63
N ARG A 3 -40.67 -10.57 -10.23
CA ARG A 3 -40.39 -9.73 -9.06
C ARG A 3 -40.78 -8.28 -9.38
N THR A 4 -41.59 -7.69 -8.52
CA THR A 4 -41.87 -6.25 -8.51
C THR A 4 -40.70 -5.56 -7.83
N THR A 5 -39.89 -4.84 -8.59
CA THR A 5 -38.85 -3.94 -8.05
C THR A 5 -39.53 -2.87 -7.20
N ASP A 6 -39.01 -2.61 -6.01
CA ASP A 6 -39.49 -1.52 -5.14
C ASP A 6 -39.16 -0.16 -5.80
N PRO A 7 -40.15 0.65 -6.18
CA PRO A 7 -39.89 1.92 -6.85
C PRO A 7 -39.19 2.96 -5.95
N GLU A 8 -39.20 2.75 -4.63
CA GLU A 8 -38.64 3.69 -3.65
C GLU A 8 -37.26 3.28 -3.13
N THR A 9 -36.80 2.05 -3.37
CA THR A 9 -35.50 1.56 -2.90
C THR A 9 -34.82 0.64 -3.92
N LEU A 10 -33.56 0.93 -4.22
CA LEU A 10 -32.69 0.10 -5.05
C LEU A 10 -31.67 -0.66 -4.17
N ARG A 11 -31.61 -1.99 -4.28
CA ARG A 11 -30.65 -2.84 -3.56
C ARG A 11 -29.48 -3.20 -4.46
N VAL A 12 -28.32 -2.62 -4.16
CA VAL A 12 -27.07 -2.87 -4.90
C VAL A 12 -26.09 -3.61 -4.00
N GLY A 13 -25.62 -4.76 -4.44
CA GLY A 13 -24.53 -5.49 -3.80
C GLY A 13 -23.25 -5.40 -4.62
N ASN A 14 -22.10 -5.67 -4.01
CA ASN A 14 -20.82 -5.79 -4.68
C ASN A 14 -20.24 -7.21 -4.52
N CYS A 15 -19.54 -7.76 -5.51
CA CYS A 15 -18.89 -9.08 -5.44
C CYS A 15 -17.38 -9.10 -5.72
N SER A 16 -16.72 -7.96 -5.78
CA SER A 16 -15.27 -7.85 -5.99
C SER A 16 -14.75 -6.45 -5.64
N GLY A 17 -13.66 -6.38 -4.87
CA GLY A 17 -12.91 -5.16 -4.63
C GLY A 17 -11.59 -5.03 -5.41
N PHE A 18 -11.10 -6.10 -6.05
CA PHE A 18 -9.89 -6.08 -6.88
C PHE A 18 -9.80 -7.32 -7.78
N TYR A 19 -8.93 -7.28 -8.81
CA TYR A 19 -8.70 -8.45 -9.66
C TYR A 19 -8.06 -9.61 -8.88
N GLY A 20 -8.83 -10.68 -8.66
CA GLY A 20 -8.39 -11.84 -7.90
C GLY A 20 -8.97 -11.95 -6.50
N ASP A 21 -9.94 -11.11 -6.15
CA ASP A 21 -10.71 -11.21 -4.91
C ASP A 21 -11.50 -12.54 -4.81
N ARG A 22 -12.30 -12.69 -3.76
CA ARG A 22 -13.07 -13.90 -3.40
C ARG A 22 -13.94 -14.37 -4.56
N LEU A 23 -13.50 -15.45 -5.22
CA LEU A 23 -14.23 -16.07 -6.33
C LEU A 23 -15.69 -16.41 -5.97
N ALA A 24 -15.94 -16.93 -4.77
CA ALA A 24 -17.29 -17.29 -4.32
C ALA A 24 -18.24 -16.11 -4.06
N ALA A 25 -17.75 -14.86 -4.02
CA ALA A 25 -18.54 -13.68 -3.63
C ALA A 25 -19.77 -13.47 -4.51
N MET A 26 -19.67 -13.66 -5.83
CA MET A 26 -20.82 -13.54 -6.74
C MET A 26 -21.93 -14.52 -6.36
N ARG A 27 -21.58 -15.77 -6.04
CA ARG A 27 -22.55 -16.78 -5.59
C ARG A 27 -23.13 -16.43 -4.23
N GLU A 28 -22.28 -16.04 -3.27
CA GLU A 28 -22.69 -15.61 -1.93
C GLU A 28 -23.71 -14.46 -2.01
N MET A 29 -23.43 -13.44 -2.82
CA MET A 29 -24.30 -12.27 -2.98
C MET A 29 -25.62 -12.59 -3.68
N LEU A 30 -25.58 -13.41 -4.74
CA LEU A 30 -26.80 -13.79 -5.43
C LEU A 30 -27.69 -14.68 -4.57
N THR A 31 -27.14 -15.49 -3.66
CA THR A 31 -27.88 -16.50 -2.88
C THR A 31 -28.19 -16.12 -1.44
N GLY A 32 -27.49 -15.15 -0.86
CA GLY A 32 -27.63 -14.75 0.55
C GLY A 32 -28.82 -13.84 0.87
N GLY A 33 -29.42 -13.19 -0.14
CA GLY A 33 -30.54 -12.27 0.06
C GLY A 33 -31.02 -11.63 -1.23
N GLU A 34 -31.88 -10.62 -1.09
CA GLU A 34 -32.46 -9.90 -2.24
C GLU A 34 -31.50 -8.82 -2.76
N LEU A 35 -31.26 -8.84 -4.06
CA LEU A 35 -30.54 -7.80 -4.80
C LEU A 35 -31.33 -7.40 -6.03
N ASP A 36 -31.25 -6.14 -6.44
CA ASP A 36 -31.73 -5.68 -7.75
C ASP A 36 -30.56 -5.64 -8.75
N VAL A 37 -29.39 -5.19 -8.27
CA VAL A 37 -28.16 -5.12 -9.06
C VAL A 37 -26.97 -5.68 -8.28
N LEU A 38 -26.10 -6.39 -8.99
CA LEU A 38 -24.80 -6.84 -8.50
C LEU A 38 -23.69 -6.15 -9.27
N THR A 39 -22.82 -5.44 -8.57
CA THR A 39 -21.63 -4.81 -9.14
C THR A 39 -20.38 -5.66 -8.89
N GLY A 40 -19.34 -5.47 -9.70
CA GLY A 40 -18.02 -6.03 -9.41
C GLY A 40 -16.93 -5.11 -9.94
N ASP A 41 -16.04 -4.69 -9.04
CA ASP A 41 -14.87 -3.87 -9.34
C ASP A 41 -13.60 -4.74 -9.38
N TYR A 42 -12.86 -4.64 -10.47
CA TYR A 42 -11.66 -5.42 -10.75
C TYR A 42 -10.44 -4.53 -11.03
N LEU A 43 -10.61 -3.22 -11.19
CA LEU A 43 -9.63 -2.40 -11.87
C LEU A 43 -8.79 -1.53 -10.92
N ALA A 44 -7.97 -2.15 -10.06
CA ALA A 44 -6.88 -1.40 -9.43
C ALA A 44 -5.91 -0.81 -10.48
N GLU A 45 -5.13 0.19 -10.10
CA GLU A 45 -4.15 0.85 -11.00
C GLU A 45 -3.16 -0.17 -11.59
N LEU A 46 -2.65 -1.09 -10.75
CA LEU A 46 -1.78 -2.18 -11.17
C LEU A 46 -2.49 -3.16 -12.12
N THR A 47 -3.79 -3.40 -11.94
CA THR A 47 -4.57 -4.28 -12.82
C THR A 47 -4.53 -3.80 -14.25
N MET A 48 -4.66 -2.49 -14.51
CA MET A 48 -4.63 -1.98 -15.89
C MET A 48 -3.31 -2.24 -16.59
N LEU A 49 -2.19 -2.14 -15.86
CA LEU A 49 -0.88 -2.49 -16.40
C LEU A 49 -0.81 -3.98 -16.75
N ILE A 50 -1.30 -4.85 -15.86
CA ILE A 50 -1.32 -6.30 -16.09
C ILE A 50 -2.17 -6.63 -17.32
N LEU A 51 -3.38 -6.09 -17.40
CA LEU A 51 -4.30 -6.33 -18.51
C LEU A 51 -3.78 -5.72 -19.83
N GLY A 52 -3.13 -4.56 -19.78
CA GLY A 52 -2.46 -3.96 -20.93
C GLY A 52 -1.34 -4.85 -21.47
N ARG A 53 -0.52 -5.42 -20.58
CA ARG A 53 0.53 -6.39 -20.96
C ARG A 53 -0.06 -7.68 -21.54
N ASP A 54 -1.10 -8.23 -20.91
CA ASP A 54 -1.80 -9.42 -21.42
C ASP A 54 -2.34 -9.17 -22.84
N ARG A 55 -2.96 -8.00 -23.09
CA ARG A 55 -3.49 -7.62 -24.41
C ARG A 55 -2.40 -7.48 -25.48
N ILE A 56 -1.22 -7.00 -25.11
CA ILE A 56 -0.07 -6.91 -26.02
C ILE A 56 0.44 -8.30 -26.40
N ALA A 57 0.47 -9.22 -25.44
CA ALA A 57 0.88 -10.60 -25.68
C ALA A 57 -0.16 -11.39 -26.48
N ASP A 58 -1.45 -11.17 -26.22
CA ASP A 58 -2.58 -11.79 -26.91
C ASP A 58 -3.71 -10.74 -27.11
N PRO A 59 -4.02 -10.34 -28.35
CA PRO A 59 -5.10 -9.37 -28.63
C PRO A 59 -6.49 -9.79 -28.13
N ALA A 60 -6.73 -11.09 -27.88
CA ALA A 60 -7.98 -11.58 -27.31
C ALA A 60 -8.04 -11.47 -25.77
N ALA A 61 -6.91 -11.21 -25.10
CA ALA A 61 -6.83 -11.02 -23.65
C ALA A 61 -7.04 -9.54 -23.24
N GLY A 62 -6.75 -9.20 -21.98
CA GLY A 62 -6.85 -7.83 -21.47
C GLY A 62 -8.12 -7.50 -20.67
N TYR A 63 -8.86 -8.52 -20.24
CA TYR A 63 -9.98 -8.41 -19.30
C TYR A 63 -9.78 -9.32 -18.07
N ALA A 64 -10.51 -9.07 -16.99
CA ALA A 64 -10.41 -9.83 -15.76
C ALA A 64 -11.00 -11.24 -15.90
N ARG A 65 -10.12 -12.26 -16.04
CA ARG A 65 -10.54 -13.67 -16.23
C ARG A 65 -11.32 -14.25 -15.05
N THR A 66 -11.11 -13.70 -13.85
CA THR A 66 -11.82 -14.13 -12.64
C THR A 66 -13.31 -13.77 -12.69
N PHE A 67 -13.68 -12.61 -13.24
CA PHE A 67 -15.09 -12.27 -13.46
C PHE A 67 -15.77 -13.30 -14.37
N LEU A 68 -15.13 -13.66 -15.49
CA LEU A 68 -15.68 -14.65 -16.40
C LEU A 68 -15.88 -16.02 -15.73
N ALA A 69 -14.96 -16.42 -14.84
CA ALA A 69 -15.11 -17.63 -14.03
C ALA A 69 -16.28 -17.53 -13.04
N GLN A 70 -16.46 -16.39 -12.36
CA GLN A 70 -17.63 -16.17 -11.49
C GLN A 70 -18.94 -16.24 -12.27
N LEU A 71 -18.98 -15.58 -13.43
CA LEU A 71 -20.16 -15.54 -14.28
C LEU A 71 -20.55 -16.92 -14.80
N ARG A 72 -19.56 -17.76 -15.19
CA ARG A 72 -19.80 -19.16 -15.60
C ARG A 72 -20.64 -19.93 -14.58
N ASP A 73 -20.35 -19.74 -13.29
CA ASP A 73 -21.01 -20.47 -12.21
C ASP A 73 -22.33 -19.82 -11.75
N CYS A 74 -22.53 -18.54 -12.07
CA CYS A 74 -23.56 -17.70 -11.46
C CYS A 74 -24.56 -17.09 -12.44
N LEU A 75 -24.31 -17.12 -13.76
CA LEU A 75 -25.14 -16.47 -14.78
C LEU A 75 -26.61 -16.90 -14.69
N ARG A 76 -26.86 -18.21 -14.65
CA ARG A 76 -28.24 -18.74 -14.52
C ARG A 76 -28.92 -18.23 -13.25
N ILE A 77 -28.19 -18.19 -12.12
CA ILE A 77 -28.74 -17.71 -10.84
C ILE A 77 -29.15 -16.24 -10.93
N ALA A 78 -28.31 -15.40 -11.56
CA ALA A 78 -28.60 -13.99 -11.75
C ALA A 78 -29.84 -13.78 -12.63
N LEU A 79 -29.92 -14.48 -13.78
CA LEU A 79 -31.06 -14.41 -14.70
C LEU A 79 -32.36 -14.90 -14.04
N ASP A 80 -32.34 -16.05 -13.38
CA ASP A 80 -33.53 -16.64 -12.72
C ASP A 80 -34.07 -15.74 -11.61
N ARG A 81 -33.17 -15.00 -10.92
CA ARG A 81 -33.53 -14.02 -9.89
C ARG A 81 -33.82 -12.62 -10.43
N GLY A 82 -33.59 -12.37 -11.71
CA GLY A 82 -33.73 -11.05 -12.33
C GLY A 82 -32.72 -10.01 -11.81
N VAL A 83 -31.57 -10.43 -11.29
CA VAL A 83 -30.50 -9.54 -10.82
C VAL A 83 -29.67 -9.09 -12.01
N ARG A 84 -29.57 -7.78 -12.23
CA ARG A 84 -28.72 -7.22 -13.29
C ARG A 84 -27.26 -7.13 -12.83
N ILE A 85 -26.31 -7.29 -13.74
CA ILE A 85 -24.88 -7.25 -13.42
C ILE A 85 -24.24 -6.02 -14.08
N VAL A 86 -23.43 -5.28 -13.33
CA VAL A 86 -22.63 -4.16 -13.85
C VAL A 86 -21.17 -4.36 -13.45
N THR A 87 -20.24 -4.30 -14.39
CA THR A 87 -18.83 -4.56 -14.09
C THR A 87 -17.85 -3.77 -14.96
N ASN A 88 -16.73 -3.37 -14.37
CA ASN A 88 -15.56 -2.85 -15.07
C ASN A 88 -14.53 -3.95 -15.43
N ALA A 89 -14.87 -5.23 -15.26
CA ALA A 89 -14.00 -6.38 -15.58
C ALA A 89 -13.48 -6.39 -17.03
N GLY A 90 -14.07 -5.59 -17.93
CA GLY A 90 -13.60 -5.43 -19.30
C GLY A 90 -12.18 -4.85 -19.38
N GLY A 91 -11.78 -4.04 -18.40
CA GLY A 91 -10.41 -3.53 -18.27
C GLY A 91 -9.87 -2.91 -19.56
N ALA A 92 -8.73 -3.44 -20.05
CA ALA A 92 -8.10 -2.97 -21.28
C ALA A 92 -8.73 -3.54 -22.56
N ASN A 93 -9.66 -4.49 -22.47
CA ASN A 93 -10.34 -5.11 -23.62
C ASN A 93 -11.82 -5.44 -23.30
N PRO A 94 -12.67 -4.43 -23.08
CA PRO A 94 -14.05 -4.67 -22.69
C PRO A 94 -14.88 -5.34 -23.79
N GLY A 95 -14.56 -5.10 -25.07
CA GLY A 95 -15.15 -5.82 -26.20
C GLY A 95 -14.80 -7.32 -26.22
N GLY A 96 -13.56 -7.67 -25.88
CA GLY A 96 -13.12 -9.06 -25.74
C GLY A 96 -13.88 -9.80 -24.64
N LEU A 97 -14.15 -9.12 -23.50
CA LEU A 97 -14.98 -9.72 -22.45
C LEU A 97 -16.42 -9.94 -22.93
N VAL A 98 -17.04 -9.00 -23.65
CA VAL A 98 -18.38 -9.19 -24.21
C VAL A 98 -18.43 -10.40 -25.15
N ALA A 99 -17.42 -10.58 -26.02
CA ALA A 99 -17.32 -11.75 -26.87
C ALA A 99 -17.24 -13.06 -26.06
N ALA A 100 -16.39 -13.09 -25.02
CA ALA A 100 -16.24 -14.25 -24.15
C ALA A 100 -17.52 -14.60 -23.36
N ILE A 101 -18.31 -13.60 -22.94
CA ILE A 101 -19.61 -13.83 -22.30
C ILE A 101 -20.62 -14.42 -23.31
N ARG A 102 -20.62 -13.94 -24.56
CA ARG A 102 -21.51 -14.47 -25.61
C ARG A 102 -21.18 -15.92 -25.95
N GLU A 103 -19.90 -16.30 -25.89
CA GLU A 103 -19.47 -17.71 -26.01
C GLU A 103 -19.93 -18.57 -24.83
N LEU A 104 -19.98 -18.00 -23.63
CA LEU A 104 -20.48 -18.68 -22.43
C LEU A 104 -22.00 -18.95 -22.51
N SER A 105 -22.78 -17.96 -22.97
CA SER A 105 -24.23 -18.10 -23.18
C SER A 105 -24.78 -17.01 -24.09
N PRO A 106 -25.69 -17.33 -25.02
CA PRO A 106 -26.38 -16.34 -25.85
C PRO A 106 -27.60 -15.71 -25.17
N GLU A 107 -28.02 -16.19 -23.99
CA GLU A 107 -29.25 -15.75 -23.32
C GLU A 107 -29.25 -14.30 -22.79
N PRO A 108 -28.18 -13.79 -22.12
CA PRO A 108 -28.23 -12.47 -21.52
C PRO A 108 -28.15 -11.34 -22.55
N ARG A 109 -28.92 -10.27 -22.34
CA ARG A 109 -28.75 -9.01 -23.08
C ARG A 109 -27.55 -8.25 -22.53
N ILE A 110 -26.48 -8.16 -23.32
CA ILE A 110 -25.22 -7.56 -22.90
C ILE A 110 -25.05 -6.20 -23.57
N ALA A 111 -24.75 -5.17 -22.78
CA ALA A 111 -24.33 -3.86 -23.28
C ALA A 111 -22.86 -3.57 -22.93
N LEU A 112 -22.21 -2.76 -23.76
CA LEU A 112 -20.82 -2.36 -23.60
C LEU A 112 -20.74 -0.84 -23.41
N VAL A 113 -20.07 -0.37 -22.36
CA VAL A 113 -19.66 1.03 -22.22
C VAL A 113 -18.17 1.15 -22.47
N HIS A 114 -17.78 2.00 -23.41
CA HIS A 114 -16.37 2.21 -23.78
C HIS A 114 -16.11 3.67 -24.16
N GLY A 115 -14.85 3.95 -24.52
CA GLY A 115 -14.38 5.30 -24.83
C GLY A 115 -13.28 5.80 -23.90
N ASP A 116 -12.90 4.98 -22.92
CA ASP A 116 -11.89 5.26 -21.92
C ASP A 116 -10.46 5.18 -22.49
N ASP A 117 -10.20 4.29 -23.45
CA ASP A 117 -8.86 4.09 -24.02
C ASP A 117 -8.42 5.28 -24.89
N LEU A 118 -7.54 6.11 -24.33
CA LEU A 118 -6.91 7.27 -24.97
C LEU A 118 -5.49 6.97 -25.44
N THR A 119 -5.03 5.72 -25.37
CA THR A 119 -3.62 5.35 -25.59
C THR A 119 -3.10 5.83 -26.94
N ALA A 120 -3.86 5.64 -28.02
CA ALA A 120 -3.49 6.09 -29.37
C ALA A 120 -3.37 7.62 -29.51
N ARG A 121 -3.99 8.39 -28.61
CA ARG A 121 -4.00 9.86 -28.59
C ARG A 121 -3.15 10.43 -27.45
N ALA A 122 -2.48 9.60 -26.65
CA ALA A 122 -1.80 10.03 -25.43
C ALA A 122 -0.78 11.16 -25.70
N GLY A 123 0.02 11.02 -26.76
CA GLY A 123 1.02 12.03 -27.13
C GLY A 123 0.43 13.40 -27.48
N THR A 124 -0.70 13.44 -28.23
CA THR A 124 -1.35 14.71 -28.61
C THR A 124 -2.15 15.34 -27.48
N LEU A 125 -2.51 14.55 -26.46
CA LEU A 125 -3.21 14.98 -25.26
C LEU A 125 -2.26 15.39 -24.12
N GLY A 126 -0.94 15.36 -24.33
CA GLY A 126 0.04 15.69 -23.30
C GLY A 126 0.18 14.63 -22.20
N LEU A 127 -0.27 13.39 -22.45
CA LEU A 127 -0.22 12.26 -21.51
C LEU A 127 1.06 11.42 -21.65
N GLY A 128 2.00 11.83 -22.51
CA GLY A 128 3.25 11.13 -22.78
C GLY A 128 3.09 9.96 -23.75
N SER A 129 3.84 8.88 -23.51
CA SER A 129 3.80 7.63 -24.31
C SER A 129 3.60 6.40 -23.41
N PRO A 130 2.47 6.33 -22.67
CA PRO A 130 2.20 5.21 -21.78
C PRO A 130 1.92 3.92 -22.57
N LEU A 131 2.05 2.78 -21.89
CA LEU A 131 1.57 1.48 -22.35
C LEU A 131 0.04 1.47 -22.50
N GLY A 132 -0.66 2.12 -21.57
CA GLY A 132 -2.11 2.32 -21.62
C GLY A 132 -2.49 3.64 -20.95
N ALA A 133 -3.44 4.37 -21.54
CA ALA A 133 -4.02 5.59 -20.99
C ALA A 133 -5.54 5.46 -20.96
N HIS A 134 -6.13 5.30 -19.77
CA HIS A 134 -7.56 5.03 -19.62
C HIS A 134 -8.27 6.09 -18.78
N ALA A 135 -9.22 6.81 -19.39
CA ALA A 135 -10.01 7.83 -18.72
C ALA A 135 -11.04 7.20 -17.76
N TYR A 136 -11.23 7.82 -16.59
CA TYR A 136 -12.24 7.39 -15.62
C TYR A 136 -13.63 7.88 -16.05
N LEU A 137 -14.30 7.14 -16.93
CA LEU A 137 -15.64 7.48 -17.40
C LEU A 137 -16.69 7.51 -16.27
N GLY A 138 -17.75 8.27 -16.48
CA GLY A 138 -18.89 8.40 -15.57
C GLY A 138 -20.01 7.37 -15.77
N ALA A 139 -21.05 7.50 -14.97
CA ALA A 139 -22.12 6.52 -14.78
C ALA A 139 -23.21 6.53 -15.85
N PHE A 140 -23.35 7.61 -16.63
CA PHE A 140 -24.49 7.77 -17.54
C PHE A 140 -24.54 6.71 -18.66
N GLY A 141 -23.40 6.23 -19.17
CA GLY A 141 -23.39 5.12 -20.15
C GLY A 141 -23.99 3.83 -19.57
N ILE A 142 -23.65 3.52 -18.31
CA ILE A 142 -24.22 2.37 -17.57
C ILE A 142 -25.72 2.57 -17.38
N ALA A 143 -26.15 3.78 -17.01
CA ALA A 143 -27.56 4.08 -16.81
C ALA A 143 -28.39 3.90 -18.09
N ARG A 144 -27.87 4.37 -19.23
CA ARG A 144 -28.52 4.19 -20.55
C ARG A 144 -28.62 2.71 -20.92
N ALA A 145 -27.55 1.93 -20.71
CA ALA A 145 -27.56 0.49 -20.95
C ALA A 145 -28.65 -0.25 -20.14
N LEU A 146 -28.75 0.04 -18.83
CA LEU A 146 -29.75 -0.57 -17.96
C LEU A 146 -31.18 -0.13 -18.29
N ALA A 147 -31.38 1.14 -18.65
CA ALA A 147 -32.67 1.66 -19.09
C ALA A 147 -33.15 1.00 -20.40
N ALA A 148 -32.21 0.65 -21.30
CA ALA A 148 -32.48 -0.13 -22.52
C ALA A 148 -32.69 -1.65 -22.25
N GLY A 149 -32.64 -2.06 -20.99
CA GLY A 149 -32.91 -3.43 -20.56
C GLY A 149 -31.71 -4.38 -20.63
N ALA A 150 -30.47 -3.90 -20.54
CA ALA A 150 -29.33 -4.81 -20.41
C ALA A 150 -29.45 -5.66 -19.12
N ASP A 151 -29.18 -6.96 -19.24
CA ASP A 151 -29.04 -7.88 -18.11
C ASP A 151 -27.60 -7.81 -17.55
N ILE A 152 -26.62 -7.56 -18.43
CA ILE A 152 -25.21 -7.36 -18.08
C ILE A 152 -24.67 -6.11 -18.78
N VAL A 153 -24.04 -5.22 -18.01
CA VAL A 153 -23.29 -4.08 -18.54
C VAL A 153 -21.80 -4.30 -18.26
N VAL A 154 -21.02 -4.37 -19.34
CA VAL A 154 -19.56 -4.48 -19.29
C VAL A 154 -18.96 -3.12 -19.61
N THR A 155 -18.01 -2.66 -18.81
CA THR A 155 -17.27 -1.42 -19.05
C THR A 155 -15.78 -1.66 -19.15
N GLY A 156 -15.08 -0.75 -19.84
CA GLY A 156 -13.65 -0.52 -19.61
C GLY A 156 -13.45 0.24 -18.30
N ARG A 157 -12.53 1.21 -18.28
CA ARG A 157 -12.32 2.08 -17.12
C ARG A 157 -13.49 3.06 -16.91
N VAL A 158 -14.11 2.98 -15.74
CA VAL A 158 -15.04 3.96 -15.16
C VAL A 158 -14.52 4.33 -13.76
N THR A 159 -15.09 5.34 -13.10
CA THR A 159 -14.89 5.44 -11.63
C THR A 159 -15.58 4.28 -10.92
N ASP A 160 -15.01 3.84 -9.81
CA ASP A 160 -15.46 2.64 -9.11
C ASP A 160 -16.90 2.85 -8.59
N ALA A 161 -17.17 4.00 -7.99
CA ALA A 161 -18.52 4.42 -7.60
C ALA A 161 -19.51 4.52 -8.78
N SER A 162 -19.07 4.78 -10.02
CA SER A 162 -19.98 4.82 -11.19
C SER A 162 -20.68 3.48 -11.44
N LEU A 163 -20.10 2.36 -11.00
CA LEU A 163 -20.73 1.03 -11.08
C LEU A 163 -22.03 0.97 -10.29
N LEU A 164 -22.17 1.76 -9.22
CA LEU A 164 -23.39 1.87 -8.41
C LEU A 164 -24.24 3.08 -8.78
N ILE A 165 -23.63 4.23 -9.12
CA ILE A 165 -24.36 5.43 -9.55
C ILE A 165 -25.18 5.13 -10.82
N GLY A 166 -24.64 4.36 -11.78
CA GLY A 166 -25.32 4.03 -13.04
C GLY A 166 -26.66 3.32 -12.84
N PRO A 167 -26.71 2.21 -12.07
CA PRO A 167 -27.94 1.59 -11.59
C PRO A 167 -28.92 2.55 -10.91
N ALA A 168 -28.43 3.42 -10.01
CA ALA A 168 -29.27 4.36 -9.27
C ALA A 168 -29.91 5.40 -10.21
N ILE A 169 -29.16 5.95 -11.17
CA ILE A 169 -29.68 6.82 -12.22
C ILE A 169 -30.77 6.10 -13.03
N ALA A 170 -30.52 4.86 -13.47
CA ALA A 170 -31.47 4.10 -14.28
C ALA A 170 -32.77 3.79 -13.52
N HIS A 171 -32.68 3.53 -12.21
CA HIS A 171 -33.83 3.19 -11.37
C HIS A 171 -34.67 4.41 -11.00
N PHE A 172 -34.03 5.52 -10.61
CA PHE A 172 -34.74 6.71 -10.12
C PHE A 172 -35.02 7.77 -11.20
N GLY A 173 -34.36 7.68 -12.35
CA GLY A 173 -34.51 8.64 -13.46
C GLY A 173 -33.79 9.96 -13.23
N TRP A 174 -32.71 9.98 -12.45
CA TRP A 174 -31.94 11.19 -12.15
C TRP A 174 -31.28 11.78 -13.40
N GLY A 175 -31.22 13.10 -13.47
CA GLY A 175 -30.48 13.88 -14.45
C GLY A 175 -29.10 14.31 -13.94
N ARG A 176 -28.34 14.96 -14.83
CA ARG A 176 -26.96 15.43 -14.57
C ARG A 176 -26.83 16.52 -13.50
N THR A 177 -27.95 17.11 -13.08
CA THR A 177 -27.97 18.22 -12.11
C THR A 177 -28.55 17.81 -10.76
N ASP A 178 -28.92 16.54 -10.58
CA ASP A 178 -29.39 16.00 -9.29
C ASP A 178 -28.20 15.73 -8.35
N PHE A 179 -27.36 16.75 -8.13
CA PHE A 179 -26.03 16.61 -7.53
C PHE A 179 -26.06 15.97 -6.15
N ASP A 180 -26.99 16.35 -5.28
CA ASP A 180 -27.08 15.76 -3.93
C ASP A 180 -27.43 14.26 -4.00
N ALA A 181 -28.30 13.86 -4.92
CA ALA A 181 -28.67 12.44 -5.11
C ALA A 181 -27.52 11.64 -5.73
N LEU A 182 -26.83 12.20 -6.73
CA LEU A 182 -25.63 11.62 -7.33
C LEU A 182 -24.51 11.46 -6.29
N ALA A 183 -24.27 12.48 -5.45
CA ALA A 183 -23.26 12.45 -4.40
C ALA A 183 -23.61 11.42 -3.31
N GLY A 184 -24.89 11.32 -2.92
CA GLY A 184 -25.36 10.27 -2.01
C GLY A 184 -25.11 8.86 -2.56
N ALA A 185 -25.36 8.65 -3.86
CA ALA A 185 -25.02 7.41 -4.53
C ALA A 185 -23.49 7.21 -4.65
N THR A 186 -22.70 8.26 -4.88
CA THR A 186 -21.23 8.17 -4.85
C THR A 186 -20.74 7.67 -3.50
N VAL A 187 -21.25 8.22 -2.39
CA VAL A 187 -20.91 7.79 -1.03
C VAL A 187 -21.33 6.34 -0.78
N ALA A 188 -22.52 5.94 -1.21
CA ALA A 188 -22.96 4.54 -1.08
C ALA A 188 -22.09 3.58 -1.91
N GLY A 189 -21.73 3.97 -3.14
CA GLY A 189 -20.79 3.27 -4.01
C GLY A 189 -19.43 3.09 -3.34
N HIS A 190 -18.87 4.19 -2.85
CA HIS A 190 -17.59 4.22 -2.15
C HIS A 190 -17.55 3.35 -0.90
N VAL A 191 -18.67 3.22 -0.19
CA VAL A 191 -18.76 2.35 0.98
C VAL A 191 -18.83 0.87 0.62
N ILE A 192 -19.52 0.50 -0.46
CA ILE A 192 -19.69 -0.92 -0.83
C ILE A 192 -18.67 -1.43 -1.84
N GLU A 193 -17.87 -0.55 -2.43
CA GLU A 193 -16.69 -0.94 -3.21
C GLU A 193 -15.56 -1.45 -2.29
N CYS A 194 -14.48 -1.97 -2.87
CA CYS A 194 -13.37 -2.58 -2.14
C CYS A 194 -13.70 -3.84 -1.29
N GLY A 195 -14.82 -4.52 -1.58
CA GLY A 195 -15.12 -5.85 -1.05
C GLY A 195 -15.75 -5.82 0.34
N THR A 196 -15.05 -6.36 1.36
CA THR A 196 -15.63 -6.56 2.72
C THR A 196 -15.30 -5.46 3.72
N GLN A 197 -14.80 -4.30 3.28
CA GLN A 197 -14.29 -3.28 4.20
C GLN A 197 -15.39 -2.68 5.09
N ALA A 198 -16.54 -2.32 4.52
CA ALA A 198 -17.69 -1.81 5.29
C ALA A 198 -18.32 -2.84 6.24
N THR A 199 -17.94 -4.12 6.15
CA THR A 199 -18.39 -5.20 7.04
C THR A 199 -17.29 -5.68 8.00
N GLY A 200 -16.15 -4.99 8.08
CA GLY A 200 -15.08 -5.24 9.06
C GLY A 200 -13.73 -5.65 8.46
N GLY A 201 -13.64 -5.90 7.15
CA GLY A 201 -12.36 -6.12 6.48
C GLY A 201 -11.46 -4.88 6.63
N ASN A 202 -10.20 -5.05 7.01
CA ASN A 202 -9.25 -3.95 7.29
C ASN A 202 -9.71 -2.91 8.35
N TYR A 203 -10.75 -3.19 9.13
CA TYR A 203 -11.22 -2.27 10.17
C TYR A 203 -10.21 -2.22 11.34
N PRO A 204 -9.70 -1.04 11.74
CA PRO A 204 -8.65 -0.95 12.76
C PRO A 204 -9.08 -1.46 14.14
N PHE A 205 -10.38 -1.37 14.48
CA PHE A 205 -10.92 -1.88 15.74
C PHE A 205 -11.53 -3.28 15.58
N PHE A 206 -10.86 -4.15 14.82
CA PHE A 206 -11.35 -5.49 14.46
C PHE A 206 -11.76 -6.38 15.65
N THR A 207 -11.18 -6.16 16.83
CA THR A 207 -11.52 -6.91 18.06
C THR A 207 -12.92 -6.58 18.61
N GLU A 208 -13.59 -5.55 18.09
CA GLU A 208 -14.97 -5.20 18.43
C GLU A 208 -16.00 -5.99 17.61
N ILE A 209 -15.56 -6.82 16.64
CA ILE A 209 -16.44 -7.61 15.77
C ILE A 209 -16.42 -9.08 16.23
N ASP A 210 -17.57 -9.58 16.67
CA ASP A 210 -17.72 -10.93 17.26
C ASP A 210 -17.28 -12.07 16.32
N ASP A 211 -17.69 -12.04 15.06
CA ASP A 211 -17.29 -13.00 14.02
C ASP A 211 -16.68 -12.26 12.84
N LEU A 212 -15.35 -12.21 12.77
CA LEU A 212 -14.62 -11.66 11.62
C LEU A 212 -13.93 -12.76 10.79
N LEU A 213 -14.28 -14.03 10.98
CA LEU A 213 -13.61 -15.14 10.27
C LEU A 213 -13.88 -15.08 8.76
N ARG A 214 -15.12 -14.75 8.38
CA ARG A 214 -15.53 -14.61 6.98
C ARG A 214 -16.59 -13.52 6.84
N PRO A 215 -16.18 -12.23 6.79
CA PRO A 215 -17.11 -11.15 6.61
C PRO A 215 -17.89 -11.28 5.29
N GLY A 216 -19.19 -10.97 5.37
CA GLY A 216 -20.06 -10.87 4.20
C GLY A 216 -19.77 -9.63 3.36
N PHE A 217 -20.13 -9.63 2.09
CA PHE A 217 -20.05 -8.42 1.26
C PHE A 217 -21.20 -7.47 1.61
N PRO A 218 -20.96 -6.14 1.59
CA PRO A 218 -21.96 -5.15 1.90
C PRO A 218 -23.01 -5.01 0.78
N VAL A 219 -24.17 -4.50 1.17
CA VAL A 219 -25.31 -4.13 0.33
C VAL A 219 -25.68 -2.69 0.64
N ALA A 220 -25.87 -1.88 -0.39
CA ALA A 220 -26.45 -0.55 -0.28
C ALA A 220 -27.94 -0.60 -0.67
N GLU A 221 -28.80 -0.11 0.22
CA GLU A 221 -30.20 0.17 -0.04
C GLU A 221 -30.37 1.67 -0.28
N ILE A 222 -30.40 2.07 -1.55
CA ILE A 222 -30.39 3.48 -1.97
C ILE A 222 -31.83 3.97 -2.14
N ARG A 223 -32.11 5.19 -1.72
CA ARG A 223 -33.41 5.86 -1.86
C ARG A 223 -33.35 6.96 -2.93
N ARG A 224 -34.53 7.41 -3.36
CA ARG A 224 -34.71 8.43 -4.41
C ARG A 224 -33.99 9.77 -4.14
N ASP A 225 -33.76 10.12 -2.88
CA ASP A 225 -33.06 11.35 -2.47
C ASP A 225 -31.53 11.18 -2.38
N GLY A 226 -31.00 9.99 -2.67
CA GLY A 226 -29.59 9.65 -2.54
C GLY A 226 -29.17 9.19 -1.14
N SER A 227 -30.06 9.26 -0.13
CA SER A 227 -29.79 8.62 1.16
C SER A 227 -29.72 7.11 1.00
N SER A 228 -28.99 6.44 1.88
CA SER A 228 -28.83 4.99 1.81
C SER A 228 -28.72 4.33 3.18
N VAL A 229 -29.02 3.03 3.22
CA VAL A 229 -28.65 2.16 4.32
C VAL A 229 -27.62 1.15 3.81
N ILE A 230 -26.47 1.10 4.48
CA ILE A 230 -25.46 0.08 4.27
C ILE A 230 -25.77 -1.08 5.20
N THR A 231 -25.80 -2.28 4.66
CA THR A 231 -26.10 -3.52 5.37
C THR A 231 -25.34 -4.71 4.78
N LYS A 232 -25.63 -5.93 5.24
CA LYS A 232 -25.10 -7.19 4.69
C LYS A 232 -26.15 -8.28 4.74
N HIS A 233 -25.97 -9.34 3.95
CA HIS A 233 -26.85 -10.50 3.98
C HIS A 233 -26.86 -11.17 5.37
N PRO A 234 -28.01 -11.65 5.87
CA PRO A 234 -28.10 -12.32 7.17
C PRO A 234 -27.28 -13.62 7.18
N GLY A 235 -26.78 -14.00 8.34
CA GLY A 235 -25.99 -15.24 8.52
C GLY A 235 -24.58 -15.20 7.94
N THR A 236 -24.12 -14.04 7.47
CA THR A 236 -22.71 -13.81 7.13
C THR A 236 -21.97 -13.18 8.30
N GLY A 237 -20.66 -13.46 8.42
CA GLY A 237 -19.80 -12.83 9.41
C GLY A 237 -19.60 -11.33 9.13
N GLY A 238 -18.78 -10.70 9.94
CA GLY A 238 -18.54 -9.27 9.95
C GLY A 238 -19.61 -8.50 10.72
N ALA A 239 -19.47 -7.19 10.75
CA ALA A 239 -20.47 -6.28 11.30
C ALA A 239 -20.54 -4.99 10.47
N VAL A 240 -21.74 -4.42 10.31
CA VAL A 240 -21.92 -3.09 9.72
C VAL A 240 -22.24 -2.09 10.83
N THR A 241 -21.23 -1.30 11.19
CA THR A 241 -21.28 -0.30 12.26
C THR A 241 -20.89 1.07 11.73
N VAL A 242 -21.22 2.14 12.47
CA VAL A 242 -20.72 3.48 12.13
C VAL A 242 -19.20 3.48 11.98
N GLY A 243 -18.47 2.73 12.82
CA GLY A 243 -17.02 2.60 12.72
C GLY A 243 -16.56 1.96 11.41
N THR A 244 -17.13 0.82 11.01
CA THR A 244 -16.72 0.12 9.77
C THR A 244 -17.04 0.94 8.52
N VAL A 245 -18.18 1.61 8.50
CA VAL A 245 -18.56 2.52 7.41
C VAL A 245 -17.66 3.77 7.39
N THR A 246 -17.34 4.35 8.56
CA THR A 246 -16.40 5.49 8.65
C THR A 246 -15.03 5.13 8.13
N ALA A 247 -14.50 3.95 8.49
CA ALA A 247 -13.20 3.49 8.04
C ALA A 247 -13.11 3.41 6.51
N GLN A 248 -14.16 2.93 5.85
CA GLN A 248 -14.22 2.91 4.38
C GLN A 248 -14.41 4.32 3.80
N LEU A 249 -15.20 5.20 4.41
CA LEU A 249 -15.42 6.56 3.89
C LEU A 249 -14.18 7.45 3.88
N VAL A 250 -13.22 7.18 4.77
CA VAL A 250 -11.95 7.92 4.84
C VAL A 250 -10.83 7.24 4.07
N TYR A 251 -11.12 6.14 3.37
CA TYR A 251 -10.16 5.40 2.57
C TYR A 251 -10.05 6.00 1.17
N GLU A 252 -8.83 6.17 0.65
CA GLU A 252 -8.58 6.71 -0.71
C GLU A 252 -9.24 8.08 -1.02
N VAL A 253 -9.34 8.94 0.00
CA VAL A 253 -9.82 10.32 -0.13
C VAL A 253 -8.69 11.32 0.09
N ASP A 254 -8.53 12.27 -0.83
CA ASP A 254 -7.45 13.28 -0.78
C ASP A 254 -7.81 14.48 0.12
N ASP A 255 -9.08 14.89 0.11
CA ASP A 255 -9.61 16.05 0.83
C ASP A 255 -11.10 15.82 1.09
N ALA A 256 -11.75 16.72 1.86
CA ALA A 256 -13.17 16.73 2.07
C ALA A 256 -14.00 16.88 0.78
N ARG A 257 -13.40 17.37 -0.32
CA ARG A 257 -14.01 17.41 -1.66
C ARG A 257 -13.56 16.20 -2.47
N TYR A 258 -14.41 15.19 -2.57
CA TYR A 258 -14.16 13.98 -3.34
C TYR A 258 -14.67 14.11 -4.77
N ALA A 259 -13.76 14.18 -5.74
CA ALA A 259 -14.08 14.53 -7.12
C ALA A 259 -14.40 13.30 -7.98
N GLY A 260 -15.52 13.35 -8.72
CA GLY A 260 -15.90 12.36 -9.72
C GLY A 260 -16.35 12.99 -11.04
N PRO A 261 -16.43 12.21 -12.14
CA PRO A 261 -16.83 12.71 -13.46
C PRO A 261 -18.29 13.16 -13.50
N ASP A 262 -19.15 12.56 -12.67
CA ASP A 262 -20.58 12.87 -12.62
C ASP A 262 -20.92 13.95 -11.56
N VAL A 263 -20.17 14.01 -10.45
CA VAL A 263 -20.41 14.93 -9.32
C VAL A 263 -19.15 15.10 -8.46
N THR A 264 -19.00 16.25 -7.80
CA THR A 264 -18.04 16.42 -6.69
C THR A 264 -18.79 16.24 -5.37
N THR A 265 -18.39 15.28 -4.54
CA THR A 265 -19.02 14.92 -3.26
C THR A 265 -18.36 15.63 -2.08
N ARG A 266 -19.15 16.19 -1.16
CA ARG A 266 -18.66 16.86 0.07
C ARG A 266 -18.66 15.91 1.26
N LEU A 267 -17.52 15.27 1.53
CA LEU A 267 -17.34 14.31 2.61
C LEU A 267 -17.51 14.94 4.00
N ASP A 268 -17.18 16.22 4.16
CA ASP A 268 -17.38 16.98 5.41
C ASP A 268 -18.87 17.19 5.76
N THR A 269 -19.80 16.87 4.85
CA THR A 269 -21.24 16.96 5.08
C THR A 269 -21.90 15.62 5.43
N VAL A 270 -21.17 14.52 5.32
CA VAL A 270 -21.70 13.17 5.52
C VAL A 270 -22.10 12.97 6.98
N SER A 271 -23.32 12.48 7.20
CA SER A 271 -23.82 12.11 8.52
C SER A 271 -24.09 10.61 8.56
N LEU A 272 -23.52 9.93 9.57
CA LEU A 272 -23.68 8.50 9.81
C LEU A 272 -24.51 8.26 11.07
N ARG A 273 -25.47 7.35 10.97
CA ARG A 273 -26.30 6.95 12.11
C ARG A 273 -26.50 5.44 12.12
N GLN A 274 -26.28 4.81 13.27
CA GLN A 274 -26.67 3.41 13.45
C GLN A 274 -28.21 3.31 13.37
N ALA A 275 -28.72 2.57 12.39
CA ALA A 275 -30.16 2.40 12.13
C ALA A 275 -30.70 1.05 12.63
N GLY A 276 -29.82 0.11 13.00
CA GLY A 276 -30.13 -1.18 13.58
C GLY A 276 -28.88 -2.08 13.61
N PRO A 277 -29.01 -3.35 14.06
CA PRO A 277 -27.95 -4.34 13.91
C PRO A 277 -27.57 -4.49 12.43
N ASP A 278 -26.28 -4.40 12.12
CA ASP A 278 -25.75 -4.47 10.74
C ASP A 278 -26.40 -3.48 9.75
N ARG A 279 -26.81 -2.30 10.25
CA ARG A 279 -27.47 -1.28 9.43
C ARG A 279 -27.02 0.12 9.83
N VAL A 280 -26.35 0.79 8.91
CA VAL A 280 -25.90 2.18 9.06
C VAL A 280 -26.57 3.02 8.00
N GLU A 281 -27.26 4.06 8.44
CA GLU A 281 -27.85 5.05 7.56
C GLU A 281 -26.86 6.17 7.25
N ILE A 282 -26.79 6.54 5.97
CA ILE A 282 -26.00 7.64 5.43
C ILE A 282 -26.96 8.70 4.91
N THR A 283 -26.81 9.93 5.42
CA THR A 283 -27.64 11.09 5.07
C THR A 283 -26.80 12.37 5.01
N GLY A 284 -27.43 13.46 4.53
CA GLY A 284 -26.82 14.80 4.57
C GLY A 284 -25.76 15.07 3.51
N VAL A 285 -25.47 14.09 2.64
CA VAL A 285 -24.45 14.19 1.59
C VAL A 285 -24.82 15.31 0.61
N ARG A 286 -23.90 16.25 0.40
CA ARG A 286 -24.05 17.34 -0.58
C ARG A 286 -23.17 17.12 -1.80
N GLY A 287 -23.74 17.40 -2.97
CA GLY A 287 -23.04 17.38 -4.25
C GLY A 287 -22.79 18.78 -4.81
N GLU A 288 -21.68 18.94 -5.51
CA GLU A 288 -21.33 20.11 -6.31
C GLU A 288 -21.10 19.68 -7.77
N PRO A 289 -21.14 20.59 -8.76
CA PRO A 289 -20.81 20.24 -10.15
C PRO A 289 -19.47 19.50 -10.26
N PRO A 290 -19.35 18.52 -11.16
CA PRO A 290 -18.11 17.77 -11.34
C PRO A 290 -16.97 18.69 -11.84
N PRO A 291 -15.69 18.29 -11.70
CA PRO A 291 -14.60 19.03 -12.30
C PRO A 291 -14.69 19.11 -13.83
N PRO A 292 -14.10 20.14 -14.46
CA PRO A 292 -14.06 20.26 -15.92
C PRO A 292 -13.24 19.15 -16.59
N ASP A 293 -12.32 18.55 -15.84
CA ASP A 293 -11.40 17.52 -16.30
C ASP A 293 -11.71 16.17 -15.67
N VAL A 294 -11.38 15.10 -16.40
CA VAL A 294 -11.46 13.72 -15.93
C VAL A 294 -10.05 13.14 -15.76
N LYS A 295 -9.86 12.36 -14.69
CA LYS A 295 -8.62 11.60 -14.44
C LYS A 295 -8.38 10.60 -15.56
N VAL A 296 -7.13 10.41 -15.94
CA VAL A 296 -6.66 9.38 -16.88
C VAL A 296 -5.59 8.56 -16.17
N ALA A 297 -5.81 7.25 -16.08
CA ALA A 297 -4.82 6.29 -15.61
C ALA A 297 -3.80 6.03 -16.71
N CYS A 298 -2.59 6.60 -16.59
CA CYS A 298 -1.48 6.31 -17.49
C CYS A 298 -0.58 5.25 -16.86
N THR A 299 -0.42 4.11 -17.53
CA THR A 299 0.43 3.01 -17.07
C THR A 299 1.59 2.82 -18.02
N ALA A 300 2.80 2.59 -17.50
CA ALA A 300 4.00 2.33 -18.29
C ALA A 300 4.89 1.27 -17.63
N ILE A 301 5.84 0.72 -18.39
CA ILE A 301 6.90 -0.16 -17.85
C ILE A 301 8.08 0.74 -17.50
N GLY A 302 8.50 0.73 -16.23
CA GLY A 302 9.56 1.62 -15.74
C GLY A 302 10.99 1.08 -15.89
N GLY A 303 11.15 -0.13 -16.42
CA GLY A 303 12.43 -0.85 -16.46
C GLY A 303 12.47 -1.97 -15.43
N TYR A 304 13.63 -2.19 -14.81
CA TYR A 304 13.89 -3.26 -13.85
C TYR A 304 14.23 -2.69 -12.48
N ARG A 305 13.71 -3.34 -11.42
CA ARG A 305 13.96 -3.00 -10.02
C ARG A 305 14.63 -4.16 -9.29
N ASN A 306 15.57 -3.86 -8.41
CA ASN A 306 16.07 -4.80 -7.42
C ASN A 306 16.12 -4.13 -6.04
N GLU A 307 16.03 -4.92 -4.99
CA GLU A 307 15.99 -4.43 -3.62
C GLU A 307 16.77 -5.35 -2.68
N MET A 308 17.38 -4.76 -1.66
CA MET A 308 18.01 -5.48 -0.57
C MET A 308 17.76 -4.75 0.75
N THR A 309 17.52 -5.51 1.81
CA THR A 309 17.40 -4.98 3.16
C THR A 309 18.49 -5.55 4.05
N VAL A 310 19.29 -4.65 4.63
CA VAL A 310 20.30 -4.97 5.65
C VAL A 310 19.82 -4.55 7.03
N VAL A 311 20.27 -5.27 8.05
CA VAL A 311 19.81 -5.08 9.43
C VAL A 311 20.86 -4.34 10.24
N LEU A 312 20.49 -3.16 10.74
CA LEU A 312 21.36 -2.31 11.54
C LEU A 312 20.99 -2.54 13.00
N THR A 313 21.83 -3.24 13.77
CA THR A 313 21.51 -3.58 15.17
C THR A 313 22.22 -2.64 16.12
N GLY A 314 21.54 -2.19 17.17
CA GLY A 314 22.12 -1.52 18.32
C GLY A 314 22.36 -0.02 18.12
N LEU A 315 23.55 0.45 18.48
CA LEU A 315 23.88 1.89 18.48
C LEU A 315 24.25 2.41 17.09
N ASP A 316 24.31 3.73 16.94
CA ASP A 316 24.87 4.42 15.77
C ASP A 316 24.21 4.04 14.44
N ILE A 317 22.90 3.75 14.46
CA ILE A 317 22.13 3.26 13.30
C ILE A 317 22.34 4.12 12.05
N GLU A 318 22.29 5.44 12.18
CA GLU A 318 22.47 6.37 11.08
C GLU A 318 23.90 6.34 10.53
N ALA A 319 24.91 6.27 11.40
CA ALA A 319 26.31 6.18 10.98
C ALA A 319 26.59 4.83 10.29
N LYS A 320 25.99 3.73 10.77
CA LYS A 320 26.05 2.42 10.12
C LYS A 320 25.39 2.46 8.75
N ALA A 321 24.24 3.12 8.64
CA ALA A 321 23.54 3.29 7.39
C ALA A 321 24.39 4.08 6.38
N GLU A 322 24.98 5.18 6.83
CA GLU A 322 25.84 6.02 5.98
C GLU A 322 27.11 5.29 5.53
N LEU A 323 27.75 4.54 6.43
CA LEU A 323 28.90 3.71 6.07
C LEU A 323 28.52 2.68 5.00
N PHE A 324 27.42 1.96 5.18
CA PHE A 324 26.96 0.98 4.21
C PHE A 324 26.62 1.64 2.86
N ARG A 325 25.93 2.80 2.88
CA ARG A 325 25.63 3.58 1.66
C ARG A 325 26.90 3.91 0.88
N ARG A 326 27.91 4.49 1.55
CA ARG A 326 29.18 4.86 0.92
C ARG A 326 29.93 3.66 0.36
N GLN A 327 30.00 2.56 1.11
CA GLN A 327 30.68 1.35 0.66
C GLN A 327 29.96 0.69 -0.51
N PHE A 328 28.64 0.58 -0.43
CA PHE A 328 27.81 0.04 -1.50
C PHE A 328 27.93 0.88 -2.78
N THR A 329 27.90 2.21 -2.65
CA THR A 329 28.14 3.13 -3.77
C THR A 329 29.55 2.98 -4.36
N ALA A 330 30.58 2.76 -3.54
CA ALA A 330 31.93 2.56 -4.05
C ALA A 330 32.12 1.21 -4.76
N ALA A 331 31.40 0.17 -4.31
CA ALA A 331 31.49 -1.18 -4.88
C ALA A 331 30.62 -1.38 -6.13
N ARG A 332 29.53 -0.61 -6.28
CA ARG A 332 28.66 -0.68 -7.47
C ARG A 332 29.38 -0.01 -8.65
N GLY A 333 30.00 -0.83 -9.51
CA GLY A 333 30.80 -0.30 -10.63
C GLY A 333 30.02 0.64 -11.57
N THR A 334 28.79 0.27 -11.95
CA THR A 334 27.90 1.11 -12.76
C THR A 334 26.77 1.66 -11.89
N GLU A 335 26.56 2.97 -11.94
CA GLU A 335 25.47 3.66 -11.25
C GLU A 335 24.12 3.35 -11.92
N PRO A 336 23.13 2.83 -11.18
CA PRO A 336 21.77 2.70 -11.68
C PRO A 336 21.13 4.07 -11.95
N ALA A 337 20.16 4.13 -12.86
CA ALA A 337 19.41 5.34 -13.16
C ALA A 337 18.75 5.97 -11.91
N GLU A 338 18.32 5.14 -10.95
CA GLU A 338 17.80 5.60 -9.68
C GLU A 338 18.20 4.65 -8.53
N VAL A 339 18.64 5.23 -7.41
CA VAL A 339 18.87 4.49 -6.16
C VAL A 339 18.16 5.20 -5.01
N THR A 340 17.21 4.52 -4.38
CA THR A 340 16.49 5.01 -3.19
C THR A 340 16.95 4.25 -1.95
N TRP A 341 17.07 4.97 -0.84
CA TRP A 341 17.37 4.40 0.47
C TRP A 341 16.23 4.69 1.44
N SER A 342 15.74 3.67 2.14
CA SER A 342 14.78 3.81 3.23
C SER A 342 15.36 3.25 4.51
N LEU A 343 15.30 4.01 5.60
CA LEU A 343 15.71 3.57 6.93
C LEU A 343 14.48 3.48 7.83
N ALA A 344 14.02 2.26 8.08
CA ALA A 344 12.93 2.00 9.03
C ALA A 344 13.51 1.83 10.43
N ARG A 345 13.26 2.83 11.29
CA ARG A 345 13.64 2.82 12.70
C ARG A 345 12.64 1.99 13.51
N LEU A 346 12.86 0.68 13.52
CA LEU A 346 12.16 -0.28 14.38
C LEU A 346 12.87 -0.45 15.73
N ASP A 347 14.11 0.04 15.81
CA ASP A 347 14.90 0.01 17.01
C ASP A 347 14.29 0.88 18.10
N THR A 348 14.29 0.36 19.31
CA THR A 348 13.91 1.08 20.51
C THR A 348 15.10 1.13 21.46
N PRO A 349 15.30 2.24 22.19
CA PRO A 349 16.31 2.29 23.25
C PRO A 349 16.08 1.16 24.27
N ASP A 350 17.17 0.52 24.72
CA ASP A 350 17.14 -0.56 25.73
C ASP A 350 16.25 -1.77 25.39
N ALA A 351 16.16 -2.11 24.09
CA ALA A 351 15.24 -3.14 23.59
C ALA A 351 15.42 -4.53 24.26
N PRO A 352 14.31 -5.20 24.65
CA PRO A 352 14.32 -6.51 25.31
C PRO A 352 14.56 -7.68 24.35
N THR A 353 14.56 -7.44 23.04
CA THR A 353 14.86 -8.44 22.00
C THR A 353 15.86 -7.88 21.00
N GLN A 354 16.58 -8.76 20.30
CA GLN A 354 17.51 -8.33 19.26
C GLN A 354 16.77 -7.62 18.13
N GLN A 355 15.61 -8.15 17.75
CA GLN A 355 14.80 -7.59 16.67
C GLN A 355 14.33 -6.15 16.98
N GLN A 356 13.92 -5.88 18.22
CA GLN A 356 13.54 -4.54 18.67
C GLN A 356 14.75 -3.63 18.91
N ALA A 357 15.97 -4.16 18.87
CA ALA A 357 17.21 -3.38 18.88
C ALA A 357 17.70 -3.05 17.47
N SER A 358 16.98 -3.45 16.43
CA SER A 358 17.43 -3.36 15.05
C SER A 358 16.56 -2.46 14.19
N ALA A 359 17.20 -1.65 13.35
CA ALA A 359 16.58 -0.94 12.23
C ALA A 359 16.79 -1.71 10.93
N LEU A 360 15.98 -1.39 9.92
CA LEU A 360 16.10 -1.95 8.57
C LEU A 360 16.51 -0.85 7.60
N LEU A 361 17.65 -1.04 6.93
CA LEU A 361 18.05 -0.20 5.81
C LEU A 361 17.79 -0.94 4.51
N THR A 362 16.85 -0.41 3.73
CA THR A 362 16.51 -0.93 2.41
C THR A 362 17.11 -0.04 1.34
N VAL A 363 17.82 -0.66 0.39
CA VAL A 363 18.25 -0.03 -0.85
C VAL A 363 17.45 -0.60 -2.00
N VAL A 364 16.92 0.29 -2.84
CA VAL A 364 16.18 -0.05 -4.05
C VAL A 364 16.89 0.60 -5.22
N ALA A 365 17.28 -0.21 -6.21
CA ALA A 365 17.81 0.28 -7.48
C ALA A 365 16.78 0.08 -8.59
N ARG A 366 16.64 1.07 -9.47
CA ARG A 366 15.84 0.99 -10.70
C ARG A 366 16.71 1.38 -11.89
N ASP A 367 16.61 0.62 -12.97
CA ASP A 367 17.34 0.88 -14.20
C ASP A 367 16.60 0.32 -15.43
N PRO A 368 16.65 0.97 -16.60
CA PRO A 368 16.16 0.37 -17.85
C PRO A 368 16.91 -0.92 -18.25
N ASP A 369 18.17 -1.11 -17.85
CA ASP A 369 18.96 -2.32 -18.09
C ASP A 369 18.91 -3.29 -16.90
N GLU A 370 18.36 -4.49 -17.13
CA GLU A 370 18.30 -5.58 -16.14
C GLU A 370 19.68 -5.91 -15.55
N LYS A 371 20.76 -5.77 -16.31
CA LYS A 371 22.12 -6.10 -15.85
C LYS A 371 22.62 -5.13 -14.79
N VAL A 372 22.26 -3.86 -14.90
CA VAL A 372 22.66 -2.79 -13.96
C VAL A 372 21.88 -2.95 -12.65
N ALA A 373 20.55 -3.08 -12.72
CA ALA A 373 19.72 -3.33 -11.54
C ALA A 373 19.91 -4.76 -10.95
N GLY A 374 20.40 -5.71 -11.74
CA GLY A 374 20.52 -7.12 -11.36
C GLY A 374 21.88 -7.48 -10.74
N ARG A 375 22.75 -8.08 -11.55
CA ARG A 375 24.00 -8.71 -11.07
C ARG A 375 24.96 -7.70 -10.46
N ALA A 376 25.10 -6.51 -11.07
CA ALA A 376 26.01 -5.48 -10.57
C ALA A 376 25.60 -4.99 -9.16
N PHE A 377 24.31 -4.72 -8.97
CA PHE A 377 23.72 -4.39 -7.68
C PHE A 377 23.96 -5.47 -6.61
N ALA A 378 23.63 -6.73 -6.94
CA ALA A 378 23.79 -7.85 -6.02
C ALA A 378 25.26 -8.09 -5.63
N ALA A 379 26.19 -7.97 -6.60
CA ALA A 379 27.62 -8.15 -6.35
C ALA A 379 28.17 -7.10 -5.37
N ALA A 380 27.81 -5.83 -5.57
CA ALA A 380 28.24 -4.73 -4.70
C ALA A 380 27.80 -4.94 -3.24
N ALA A 381 26.58 -5.40 -3.02
CA ALA A 381 26.07 -5.72 -1.69
C ALA A 381 26.83 -6.86 -0.99
N VAL A 382 27.13 -7.93 -1.74
CA VAL A 382 27.85 -9.09 -1.20
C VAL A 382 29.31 -8.74 -0.89
N GLU A 383 29.95 -7.94 -1.75
CA GLU A 383 31.35 -7.53 -1.59
C GLU A 383 31.59 -6.79 -0.27
N VAL A 384 30.69 -5.87 0.09
CA VAL A 384 30.87 -5.04 1.29
C VAL A 384 30.47 -5.73 2.59
N ALA A 385 29.76 -6.87 2.53
CA ALA A 385 29.13 -7.52 3.68
C ALA A 385 30.08 -7.78 4.87
N LEU A 386 31.31 -8.25 4.61
CA LEU A 386 32.30 -8.53 5.65
C LEU A 386 33.19 -7.34 6.02
N ALA A 387 33.16 -6.28 5.21
CA ALA A 387 33.98 -5.08 5.38
C ALA A 387 33.20 -3.89 5.95
N SER A 388 31.91 -4.06 6.23
CA SER A 388 30.99 -2.98 6.59
C SER A 388 30.87 -2.79 8.11
N TYR A 389 29.74 -2.23 8.53
CA TYR A 389 29.42 -1.88 9.91
C TYR A 389 29.43 -3.10 10.86
N PRO A 390 29.62 -2.88 12.18
CA PRO A 390 29.62 -3.97 13.14
C PRO A 390 28.25 -4.65 13.20
N GLY A 391 28.27 -5.98 13.14
CA GLY A 391 27.09 -6.81 13.20
C GLY A 391 26.27 -6.86 11.93
N PHE A 392 26.90 -6.69 10.76
CA PHE A 392 26.27 -6.86 9.46
C PHE A 392 25.58 -8.22 9.30
N PHE A 393 24.29 -8.19 8.98
CA PHE A 393 23.55 -9.29 8.36
C PHE A 393 22.39 -8.72 7.53
N ALA A 394 21.81 -9.55 6.65
CA ALA A 394 20.72 -9.19 5.75
C ALA A 394 19.50 -10.08 5.99
N THR A 395 18.30 -9.58 5.67
CA THR A 395 17.06 -10.36 5.82
C THR A 395 16.95 -11.49 4.79
N ALA A 396 17.57 -11.31 3.63
CA ALA A 396 17.69 -12.31 2.58
C ALA A 396 18.95 -12.05 1.72
N PRO A 397 19.45 -13.06 0.99
CA PRO A 397 20.41 -12.85 -0.08
C PRO A 397 19.85 -11.89 -1.16
N PRO A 398 20.69 -11.12 -1.87
CA PRO A 398 20.23 -10.26 -2.95
C PRO A 398 19.46 -11.03 -4.04
N GLY A 399 18.31 -10.48 -4.46
CA GLY A 399 17.44 -11.06 -5.48
C GLY A 399 17.87 -10.77 -6.91
N ARG A 400 17.07 -11.26 -7.87
CA ARG A 400 17.16 -10.86 -9.28
C ARG A 400 16.42 -9.55 -9.49
N ALA A 401 16.79 -8.81 -10.54
CA ALA A 401 15.99 -7.67 -10.96
C ALA A 401 14.68 -8.14 -11.61
N HIS A 402 13.59 -7.40 -11.40
CA HIS A 402 12.26 -7.71 -11.92
C HIS A 402 11.65 -6.47 -12.59
N PRO A 403 10.86 -6.62 -13.67
CA PRO A 403 10.21 -5.48 -14.30
C PRO A 403 9.20 -4.83 -13.35
N TYR A 404 9.10 -3.50 -13.34
CA TYR A 404 8.14 -2.77 -12.51
C TYR A 404 7.22 -1.86 -13.34
N GLY A 405 6.03 -1.64 -12.81
CA GLY A 405 5.02 -0.73 -13.36
C GLY A 405 5.17 0.69 -12.85
N VAL A 406 4.90 1.65 -13.72
CA VAL A 406 4.74 3.06 -13.37
C VAL A 406 3.30 3.45 -13.63
N PHE A 407 2.70 4.13 -12.66
CA PHE A 407 1.41 4.77 -12.79
C PHE A 407 1.59 6.29 -12.67
N THR A 408 0.95 7.03 -13.56
CA THR A 408 0.85 8.49 -13.48
C THR A 408 -0.61 8.89 -13.72
N ALA A 409 -1.11 9.81 -12.91
CA ALA A 409 -2.40 10.45 -13.18
C ALA A 409 -2.23 11.55 -14.23
N GLY A 410 -2.94 11.44 -15.35
CA GLY A 410 -3.17 12.53 -16.28
C GLY A 410 -4.57 13.11 -16.11
N TYR A 411 -4.82 14.27 -16.71
CA TYR A 411 -6.15 14.90 -16.72
C TYR A 411 -6.44 15.45 -18.12
N VAL A 412 -7.65 15.23 -18.60
CA VAL A 412 -8.14 15.78 -19.88
C VAL A 412 -9.53 16.35 -19.70
N PRO A 413 -9.97 17.34 -20.48
CA PRO A 413 -11.34 17.83 -20.44
C PRO A 413 -12.35 16.70 -20.62
N GLN A 414 -13.47 16.74 -19.90
CA GLN A 414 -14.50 15.67 -19.95
C GLN A 414 -15.05 15.36 -21.35
N ALA A 415 -14.92 16.28 -22.31
CA ALA A 415 -15.35 16.10 -23.69
C ALA A 415 -14.36 15.29 -24.57
N VAL A 416 -13.13 15.04 -24.08
CA VAL A 416 -12.06 14.37 -24.84
C VAL A 416 -12.32 12.86 -25.04
N PRO A 417 -12.73 12.09 -24.01
CA PRO A 417 -13.12 10.70 -24.18
C PRO A 417 -14.39 10.57 -25.02
N THR A 418 -14.41 9.61 -25.93
CA THR A 418 -15.61 9.30 -26.73
C THR A 418 -16.48 8.32 -25.95
N HIS A 419 -17.16 8.80 -24.92
CA HIS A 419 -18.01 7.96 -24.06
C HIS A 419 -19.21 7.43 -24.86
N GLU A 420 -19.24 6.12 -25.11
CA GLU A 420 -20.26 5.45 -25.91
C GLU A 420 -20.82 4.23 -25.18
N VAL A 421 -22.10 3.96 -25.43
CA VAL A 421 -22.77 2.71 -25.07
C VAL A 421 -23.17 1.97 -26.34
N VAL A 422 -22.76 0.72 -26.45
CA VAL A 422 -23.26 -0.23 -27.46
C VAL A 422 -24.31 -1.11 -26.78
N PHE A 423 -25.55 -1.02 -27.25
CA PHE A 423 -26.68 -1.76 -26.70
C PHE A 423 -26.68 -3.23 -27.12
N HIS A 424 -27.55 -4.02 -26.49
CA HIS A 424 -27.67 -5.46 -26.76
C HIS A 424 -28.16 -5.78 -28.19
N ASP A 425 -28.85 -4.83 -28.84
CA ASP A 425 -29.28 -4.93 -30.24
C ASP A 425 -28.20 -4.47 -31.25
N GLY A 426 -27.03 -4.03 -30.75
CA GLY A 426 -25.91 -3.56 -31.56
C GLY A 426 -25.97 -2.09 -31.96
N THR A 427 -27.00 -1.34 -31.57
CA THR A 427 -27.04 0.12 -31.76
C THR A 427 -26.08 0.82 -30.79
N THR A 428 -25.58 1.99 -31.18
CA THR A 428 -24.62 2.78 -30.39
C THR A 428 -25.19 4.16 -30.07
N GLU A 429 -25.07 4.61 -28.83
CA GLU A 429 -25.41 5.96 -28.38
C GLU A 429 -24.18 6.61 -27.74
N ARG A 430 -23.90 7.86 -28.12
CA ARG A 430 -22.86 8.69 -27.48
C ARG A 430 -23.43 9.37 -26.25
N ILE A 431 -22.65 9.40 -25.18
CA ILE A 431 -22.97 10.08 -23.93
C ILE A 431 -22.28 11.45 -23.91
N ASP A 432 -23.07 12.52 -23.87
CA ASP A 432 -22.55 13.89 -23.80
C ASP A 432 -21.88 14.19 -22.45
N PRO A 433 -20.83 15.03 -22.40
CA PRO A 433 -20.20 15.44 -21.14
C PRO A 433 -21.13 16.27 -20.25
N PRO A 434 -20.82 16.46 -18.94
CA PRO A 434 -21.62 17.28 -18.05
C PRO A 434 -21.75 18.73 -18.54
N PRO A 435 -22.95 19.33 -18.52
CA PRO A 435 -23.17 20.69 -18.99
C PRO A 435 -22.68 21.77 -17.99
N LEU A 436 -22.48 21.39 -16.73
CA LEU A 436 -22.02 22.27 -15.64
C LEU A 436 -20.80 21.65 -14.95
N THR A 437 -19.75 22.43 -14.74
CA THR A 437 -18.50 21.98 -14.10
C THR A 437 -17.92 23.04 -13.15
N ARG A 438 -17.09 22.61 -12.18
CA ARG A 438 -16.46 23.47 -11.17
C ARG A 438 -15.06 22.97 -10.71
N PRO A 439 -14.01 23.82 -10.62
CA PRO A 439 -12.69 23.45 -10.05
C PRO A 439 -12.65 23.26 -8.51
N LEU A 440 -11.65 22.53 -7.97
CA LEU A 440 -11.48 22.15 -6.53
C LEU A 440 -10.63 23.15 -5.69
N ALA A 441 -10.78 23.17 -4.33
CA ALA A 441 -10.01 24.01 -3.36
C ALA A 441 -9.93 23.44 -1.89
N PRO A 442 -8.89 23.74 -1.03
CA PRO A 442 -8.60 23.09 0.30
C PRO A 442 -9.22 23.70 1.62
N LEU A 443 -8.99 23.09 2.83
CA LEU A 443 -9.49 23.46 4.21
C LEU A 443 -8.43 23.38 5.40
N PRO A 444 -8.46 24.22 6.49
CA PRO A 444 -7.44 24.24 7.62
C PRO A 444 -7.79 23.55 9.00
N GLY A 445 -6.78 23.16 9.87
CA GLY A 445 -6.91 22.41 11.17
C GLY A 445 -6.06 22.85 12.44
N PRO A 446 -6.03 22.14 13.64
CA PRO A 446 -5.55 22.65 14.99
C PRO A 446 -4.29 21.99 15.69
N GLU A 447 -3.76 22.51 16.86
CA GLU A 447 -2.38 22.26 17.46
C GLU A 447 -2.23 22.01 19.03
N ALA A 448 -1.11 21.41 19.58
CA ALA A 448 -0.86 21.05 21.05
C ALA A 448 0.64 20.91 21.59
N ALA A 449 0.94 20.77 22.94
CA ALA A 449 2.31 20.93 23.62
C ALA A 449 2.72 20.07 24.92
N PRO A 450 4.02 20.04 25.45
CA PRO A 450 4.56 19.19 26.60
C PRO A 450 5.69 19.74 27.63
N ARG A 451 6.30 18.91 28.58
CA ARG A 451 7.46 19.16 29.60
C ARG A 451 8.23 17.90 30.28
N GLY A 452 9.36 18.03 31.09
CA GLY A 452 10.24 16.95 31.83
C GLY A 452 11.30 17.29 33.02
N PRO A 453 12.26 16.39 33.56
CA PRO A 453 13.34 16.51 34.70
C PRO A 453 14.84 15.80 34.63
N GLY A 454 15.72 15.54 35.72
CA GLY A 454 17.25 15.15 35.77
C GLY A 454 17.93 14.04 36.76
N PRO A 455 19.31 13.85 37.03
CA PRO A 455 20.17 12.82 36.36
C PRO A 455 21.06 11.80 37.20
N THR A 456 20.78 10.50 37.12
CA THR A 456 21.84 9.56 36.69
C THR A 456 21.70 9.39 35.20
N ARG A 457 22.75 8.91 34.55
CA ARG A 457 22.63 8.57 33.14
C ARG A 457 22.64 7.06 32.97
N ARG A 458 21.45 6.50 33.13
CA ARG A 458 21.09 5.23 32.49
C ARG A 458 21.35 5.38 30.99
N LEU A 459 22.33 4.65 30.49
CA LEU A 459 22.85 4.80 29.14
C LEU A 459 23.23 3.46 28.54
N PRO A 460 23.31 3.38 27.20
CA PRO A 460 23.79 2.18 26.54
C PRO A 460 25.18 1.74 27.03
N LEU A 461 25.35 0.45 27.30
CA LEU A 461 26.64 -0.16 27.62
C LEU A 461 27.73 0.20 26.59
N GLY A 462 27.31 0.31 25.32
CA GLY A 462 28.14 0.66 24.19
C GLY A 462 28.69 2.08 24.20
N THR A 463 28.26 2.94 25.12
CA THR A 463 28.88 4.24 25.41
C THR A 463 30.35 4.07 25.83
N ILE A 464 30.68 3.00 26.55
CA ILE A 464 32.04 2.75 27.04
C ILE A 464 32.63 1.40 26.63
N ALA A 465 31.81 0.42 26.25
CA ALA A 465 32.25 -0.91 25.82
C ALA A 465 32.11 -1.14 24.30
N GLY A 466 33.14 -1.70 23.67
CA GLY A 466 33.05 -2.30 22.34
C GLY A 466 32.59 -3.76 22.43
N ALA A 467 32.04 -4.29 21.33
CA ALA A 467 31.59 -5.67 21.25
C ALA A 467 31.74 -6.26 19.84
N ARG A 468 31.87 -7.58 19.75
CA ARG A 468 31.80 -8.34 18.50
C ARG A 468 31.20 -9.71 18.77
N SER A 469 30.38 -10.20 17.85
CA SER A 469 29.72 -11.50 18.00
C SER A 469 29.66 -12.31 16.71
N GLY A 470 29.38 -13.59 16.86
CA GLY A 470 29.20 -14.51 15.76
C GLY A 470 28.85 -15.92 16.22
N ASP A 471 28.52 -16.76 15.25
CA ASP A 471 28.16 -18.16 15.43
C ASP A 471 29.36 -19.06 15.77
N LYS A 472 29.07 -20.13 16.50
CA LYS A 472 29.97 -21.27 16.70
C LYS A 472 29.15 -22.57 16.58
N GLY A 473 28.72 -22.87 15.36
CA GLY A 473 27.75 -23.95 15.15
C GLY A 473 26.38 -23.55 15.70
N GLY A 474 25.84 -24.32 16.65
CA GLY A 474 24.59 -24.00 17.33
C GLY A 474 24.70 -22.92 18.41
N ASP A 475 25.91 -22.55 18.82
CA ASP A 475 26.18 -21.60 19.89
C ASP A 475 26.43 -20.19 19.36
N ALA A 476 26.32 -19.19 20.23
CA ALA A 476 26.71 -17.81 19.93
C ALA A 476 27.84 -17.33 20.85
N ASN A 477 28.74 -16.52 20.30
CA ASN A 477 29.82 -15.88 21.03
C ASN A 477 29.67 -14.36 21.02
N VAL A 478 29.95 -13.70 22.15
CA VAL A 478 30.07 -12.24 22.26
C VAL A 478 31.34 -11.89 23.03
N GLY A 479 32.27 -11.18 22.40
CA GLY A 479 33.40 -10.55 23.08
C GLY A 479 33.11 -9.09 23.38
N LEU A 480 33.31 -8.65 24.62
CA LEU A 480 33.18 -7.27 25.09
C LEU A 480 34.53 -6.74 25.54
N TRP A 481 34.86 -5.47 25.28
CA TRP A 481 36.08 -4.85 25.79
C TRP A 481 35.89 -3.36 26.08
N VAL A 482 36.71 -2.82 26.97
CA VAL A 482 36.82 -1.37 27.20
C VAL A 482 38.17 -0.84 26.74
N ARG A 483 38.21 0.45 26.43
CA ARG A 483 39.45 1.13 25.98
C ARG A 483 40.37 1.50 27.14
N GLU A 484 39.78 1.87 28.28
CA GLU A 484 40.49 2.39 29.45
C GLU A 484 40.63 1.34 30.55
N ASP A 485 41.80 1.31 31.21
CA ASP A 485 42.04 0.42 32.35
C ASP A 485 41.07 0.71 33.51
N ALA A 486 40.71 1.98 33.72
CA ALA A 486 39.78 2.39 34.77
C ALA A 486 38.33 1.88 34.56
N ALA A 487 37.93 1.62 33.32
CA ALA A 487 36.61 1.08 32.99
C ALA A 487 36.55 -0.45 33.10
N TYR A 488 37.71 -1.14 33.10
CA TYR A 488 37.75 -2.60 33.08
C TYR A 488 37.19 -3.25 34.35
N PRO A 489 37.54 -2.79 35.58
CA PRO A 489 36.91 -3.31 36.79
C PRO A 489 35.39 -3.17 36.78
N TRP A 490 34.86 -2.06 36.25
CA TRP A 490 33.41 -1.85 36.10
C TRP A 490 32.81 -2.84 35.09
N LEU A 491 33.39 -2.98 33.88
CA LEU A 491 32.89 -3.92 32.87
C LEU A 491 32.97 -5.38 33.37
N ALA A 492 34.08 -5.78 33.99
CA ALA A 492 34.31 -7.13 34.48
C ALA A 492 33.37 -7.50 35.64
N ALA A 493 32.99 -6.53 36.47
CA ALA A 493 32.00 -6.69 37.52
C ALA A 493 30.56 -6.70 36.96
N LEU A 494 30.26 -5.81 36.00
CA LEU A 494 28.95 -5.72 35.35
C LEU A 494 28.61 -6.98 34.56
N ILE A 495 29.57 -7.59 33.86
CA ILE A 495 29.31 -8.73 32.98
C ILE A 495 29.54 -10.06 33.72
N THR A 496 28.44 -10.59 34.23
CA THR A 496 28.26 -11.92 34.82
C THR A 496 27.30 -12.76 33.98
N GLU A 497 27.14 -14.05 34.30
CA GLU A 497 26.16 -14.90 33.62
C GLU A 497 24.73 -14.36 33.80
N ASP A 498 24.39 -13.93 35.01
CA ASP A 498 23.05 -13.43 35.33
C ASP A 498 22.77 -12.09 34.64
N THR A 499 23.69 -11.14 34.72
CA THR A 499 23.53 -9.85 34.01
C THR A 499 23.50 -10.03 32.49
N VAL A 500 24.19 -11.03 31.92
CA VAL A 500 24.07 -11.34 30.49
C VAL A 500 22.66 -11.86 30.17
N ARG A 501 22.09 -12.72 31.02
CA ARG A 501 20.70 -13.19 30.87
C ARG A 501 19.69 -12.04 31.02
N ASP A 502 19.95 -11.10 31.92
CA ASP A 502 19.11 -9.92 32.12
C ASP A 502 19.19 -8.96 30.92
N LEU A 503 20.39 -8.72 30.41
CA LEU A 503 20.61 -7.82 29.27
C LEU A 503 20.17 -8.47 27.94
N LEU A 504 20.24 -9.80 27.83
CA LEU A 504 19.80 -10.56 26.66
C LEU A 504 18.70 -11.57 27.06
N PRO A 505 17.44 -11.13 27.22
CA PRO A 505 16.34 -11.99 27.65
C PRO A 505 16.13 -13.25 26.80
N GLU A 506 16.49 -13.20 25.50
CA GLU A 506 16.44 -14.36 24.61
C GLU A 506 17.43 -15.49 24.99
N ALA A 507 18.41 -15.20 25.84
CA ALA A 507 19.35 -16.15 26.40
C ALA A 507 19.03 -16.57 27.85
N ALA A 508 17.92 -16.09 28.42
CA ALA A 508 17.63 -16.24 29.86
C ALA A 508 17.60 -17.70 30.34
N ALA A 509 17.09 -18.62 29.51
CA ALA A 509 17.00 -20.05 29.83
C ALA A 509 18.22 -20.87 29.38
N LEU A 510 19.23 -20.24 28.76
CA LEU A 510 20.35 -20.93 28.14
C LEU A 510 21.57 -20.99 29.06
N PRO A 511 22.43 -22.01 28.90
CA PRO A 511 23.74 -22.00 29.52
C PRO A 511 24.57 -20.83 28.98
N VAL A 512 25.07 -20.00 29.89
CA VAL A 512 25.93 -18.85 29.59
C VAL A 512 27.25 -19.08 30.29
N ARG A 513 28.36 -18.87 29.57
CA ARG A 513 29.71 -18.98 30.10
C ARG A 513 30.44 -17.66 29.92
N VAL A 514 30.96 -17.10 31.01
CA VAL A 514 31.67 -15.81 31.00
C VAL A 514 33.14 -15.98 31.40
N THR A 515 34.04 -15.73 30.45
CA THR A 515 35.50 -15.79 30.63
C THR A 515 36.09 -14.39 30.68
N ARG A 516 36.79 -14.04 31.77
CA ARG A 516 37.45 -12.74 31.93
C ARG A 516 38.83 -12.78 31.26
N LEU A 517 39.16 -11.72 30.53
CA LEU A 517 40.40 -11.59 29.76
C LEU A 517 41.10 -10.26 30.14
N PRO A 518 41.64 -10.16 31.38
CA PRO A 518 42.17 -8.90 31.92
C PRO A 518 43.33 -8.30 31.14
N ALA A 519 44.20 -9.15 30.56
CA ALA A 519 45.34 -8.71 29.76
C ALA A 519 44.98 -7.88 28.53
N ILE A 520 43.73 -7.97 28.07
CA ILE A 520 43.19 -7.21 26.93
C ILE A 520 41.92 -6.44 27.31
N ARG A 521 41.68 -6.21 28.60
CA ARG A 521 40.51 -5.47 29.13
C ARG A 521 39.17 -5.99 28.61
N ALA A 522 39.05 -7.31 28.43
CA ALA A 522 37.90 -7.91 27.79
C ALA A 522 37.19 -8.96 28.65
N VAL A 523 35.95 -9.27 28.25
CA VAL A 523 35.14 -10.36 28.76
C VAL A 523 34.55 -11.10 27.57
N ASN A 524 34.70 -12.42 27.55
CA ASN A 524 34.14 -13.28 26.50
C ASN A 524 32.94 -14.05 27.04
N VAL A 525 31.84 -14.02 26.29
CA VAL A 525 30.59 -14.68 26.62
C VAL A 525 30.30 -15.74 25.55
N VAL A 526 29.92 -16.94 25.97
CA VAL A 526 29.39 -18.00 25.09
C VAL A 526 28.00 -18.38 25.58
N ILE A 527 27.04 -18.40 24.66
CA ILE A 527 25.64 -18.76 24.92
C ILE A 527 25.35 -20.03 24.14
N GLU A 528 25.15 -21.13 24.86
CA GLU A 528 25.02 -22.45 24.24
C GLU A 528 23.60 -22.66 23.69
N GLY A 529 23.52 -23.16 22.44
CA GLY A 529 22.26 -23.49 21.78
C GLY A 529 21.42 -22.31 21.27
N LEU A 530 21.92 -21.06 21.32
CA LEU A 530 21.17 -19.88 20.88
C LEU A 530 20.71 -19.94 19.41
N LEU A 531 21.46 -20.67 18.56
CA LEU A 531 21.22 -20.82 17.12
C LEU A 531 20.63 -22.19 16.75
N GLY A 532 20.24 -23.02 17.73
CA GLY A 532 19.71 -24.37 17.49
C GLY A 532 20.73 -25.28 16.81
N GLN A 533 20.42 -25.81 15.62
CA GLN A 533 21.33 -26.68 14.85
C GLN A 533 22.31 -25.91 13.96
N GLY A 534 22.41 -24.58 14.10
CA GLY A 534 23.31 -23.70 13.37
C GLY A 534 22.64 -22.88 12.27
N VAL A 535 23.42 -22.14 11.48
CA VAL A 535 22.94 -21.08 10.56
C VAL A 535 21.81 -21.55 9.62
N ALA A 536 21.94 -22.74 9.02
CA ALA A 536 20.97 -23.27 8.07
C ALA A 536 19.64 -23.71 8.71
N TYR A 537 19.59 -23.84 10.04
CA TYR A 537 18.36 -24.14 10.77
C TYR A 537 17.43 -22.92 10.88
N HIS A 538 17.95 -21.70 10.66
CA HIS A 538 17.19 -20.44 10.68
C HIS A 538 16.35 -20.25 11.97
N ALA A 539 16.94 -20.57 13.12
CA ALA A 539 16.22 -20.63 14.39
C ALA A 539 15.74 -19.26 14.94
N ARG A 540 16.33 -18.15 14.48
CA ARG A 540 16.11 -16.80 15.03
C ARG A 540 16.32 -15.70 13.98
N PHE A 541 15.96 -14.48 14.38
CA PHE A 541 16.07 -13.24 13.59
C PHE A 541 17.47 -12.99 13.00
N ASP A 542 18.52 -13.21 13.79
CA ASP A 542 19.92 -13.15 13.36
C ASP A 542 20.52 -14.57 13.37
N PRO A 543 20.45 -15.31 12.25
CA PRO A 543 20.82 -16.72 12.20
C PRO A 543 22.32 -16.96 12.39
N GLN A 544 23.14 -15.89 12.39
CA GLN A 544 24.60 -15.96 12.52
C GLN A 544 25.12 -15.25 13.79
N ALA A 545 24.23 -14.76 14.65
CA ALA A 545 24.54 -13.94 15.82
C ALA A 545 25.49 -12.76 15.54
N LYS A 546 25.47 -12.19 14.33
CA LYS A 546 26.36 -11.06 13.96
C LYS A 546 26.00 -9.79 14.70
N GLY A 547 24.72 -9.47 14.85
CA GLY A 547 24.23 -8.29 15.54
C GLY A 547 24.14 -8.44 17.07
N LEU A 548 24.35 -9.64 17.62
CA LEU A 548 24.15 -9.93 19.04
C LEU A 548 24.99 -9.05 19.98
N GLY A 549 26.26 -8.80 19.62
CA GLY A 549 27.14 -7.92 20.38
C GLY A 549 26.70 -6.46 20.33
N GLU A 550 26.13 -6.02 19.20
CA GLU A 550 25.59 -4.66 19.09
C GLU A 550 24.28 -4.49 19.85
N TRP A 551 23.45 -5.53 19.92
CA TRP A 551 22.28 -5.54 20.81
C TRP A 551 22.70 -5.44 22.27
N LEU A 552 23.70 -6.23 22.70
CA LEU A 552 24.22 -6.14 24.06
C LEU A 552 24.78 -4.73 24.38
N ARG A 553 25.45 -4.10 23.42
CA ARG A 553 25.91 -2.70 23.54
C ARG A 553 24.78 -1.69 23.65
N SER A 554 23.62 -1.93 23.03
CA SER A 554 22.51 -0.97 23.11
C SER A 554 21.70 -1.07 24.40
N ARG A 555 21.87 -2.13 25.18
CA ARG A 555 21.20 -2.27 26.48
C ARG A 555 21.68 -1.23 27.47
N HIS A 556 20.74 -0.65 28.19
CA HIS A 556 21.04 0.41 29.12
C HIS A 556 21.44 -0.15 30.47
N VAL A 557 22.49 0.43 31.01
CA VAL A 557 23.00 0.15 32.34
C VAL A 557 23.19 1.46 33.07
N GLU A 558 23.21 1.42 34.39
CA GLU A 558 23.56 2.61 35.17
C GLU A 558 25.04 2.92 34.91
N ILE A 559 25.28 3.98 34.15
CA ILE A 559 26.63 4.50 33.91
C ILE A 559 26.83 5.67 34.86
N PRO A 560 27.78 5.55 35.81
CA PRO A 560 28.16 6.68 36.63
C PRO A 560 28.57 7.86 35.74
N GLU A 561 28.05 9.08 35.97
CA GLU A 561 28.44 10.27 35.20
C GLU A 561 29.96 10.51 35.23
N ALA A 562 30.65 10.03 36.27
CA ALA A 562 32.12 10.03 36.38
C ALA A 562 32.85 9.17 35.32
N LEU A 563 32.17 8.18 34.73
CA LEU A 563 32.69 7.39 33.60
C LEU A 563 32.42 8.08 32.25
N LEU A 564 31.55 9.09 32.22
CA LEU A 564 31.21 9.88 31.03
C LEU A 564 32.13 11.09 30.85
N ALA A 565 32.67 11.63 31.95
CA ALA A 565 33.43 12.89 32.01
C ALA A 565 34.76 12.94 31.21
N LYS A 566 35.09 11.91 30.42
CA LYS A 566 36.27 11.86 29.54
C LYS A 566 35.97 11.44 28.10
N ALA A 567 34.71 11.16 27.75
CA ALA A 567 34.34 10.88 26.35
C ALA A 567 34.41 12.15 25.47
N ASP A 568 34.38 13.34 26.08
CA ASP A 568 34.35 14.64 25.40
C ASP A 568 35.72 15.16 24.92
N ASN A 569 36.83 14.44 25.17
CA ASN A 569 38.18 14.88 24.80
C ASN A 569 38.79 14.10 23.61
N VAL A 570 37.97 13.73 22.63
CA VAL A 570 38.48 13.40 21.29
C VAL A 570 38.26 14.63 20.41
N GLU A 571 39.27 15.49 20.33
CA GLU A 571 39.37 16.42 19.20
C GLU A 571 39.39 15.58 17.91
N ILE A 572 38.33 15.72 17.11
CA ILE A 572 38.38 15.30 15.72
C ILE A 572 39.48 16.17 15.08
N PRO A 573 40.56 15.59 14.52
CA PRO A 573 41.56 16.40 13.85
C PRO A 573 40.88 17.26 12.78
N GLU A 574 41.11 18.58 12.80
CA GLU A 574 40.59 19.56 11.84
C GLU A 574 40.79 19.12 10.37
N ALA A 575 41.80 18.28 10.11
CA ALA A 575 42.08 17.64 8.83
C ALA A 575 40.98 16.70 8.29
N LEU A 576 39.99 16.30 9.10
CA LEU A 576 38.81 15.54 8.65
C LEU A 576 37.58 16.42 8.37
N LEU A 577 37.59 17.69 8.81
CA LEU A 577 36.57 18.68 8.48
C LEU A 577 36.94 19.45 7.20
N ASP A 578 38.23 19.64 6.93
CA ASP A 578 38.74 20.46 5.81
C ASP A 578 38.69 19.80 4.42
N LYS A 579 37.92 18.71 4.25
CA LYS A 579 37.68 18.08 2.93
C LYS A 579 36.20 17.89 2.60
N ALA A 580 35.29 18.44 3.41
CA ALA A 580 33.87 18.49 3.09
C ALA A 580 33.48 19.69 2.19
N ASP A 581 34.30 20.75 2.15
CA ASP A 581 33.97 22.00 1.45
C ASP A 581 34.71 22.24 0.11
N ASN A 582 35.50 21.28 -0.37
CA ASN A 582 36.25 21.42 -1.64
C ASN A 582 35.79 20.47 -2.75
N VAL A 583 34.48 20.47 -3.02
CA VAL A 583 33.97 20.09 -4.35
C VAL A 583 33.69 21.40 -5.08
N GLU A 584 34.66 21.86 -5.89
CA GLU A 584 34.44 22.92 -6.86
C GLU A 584 33.27 22.54 -7.77
N ILE A 585 32.17 23.27 -7.67
CA ILE A 585 31.12 23.30 -8.69
C ILE A 585 31.75 23.99 -9.91
N PRO A 586 31.77 23.38 -11.10
CA PRO A 586 32.26 24.06 -12.29
C PRO A 586 31.49 25.36 -12.52
N GLU A 587 32.21 26.48 -12.65
CA GLU A 587 31.71 27.86 -12.88
C GLU A 587 30.82 28.05 -14.13
N ALA A 588 30.54 26.98 -14.87
CA ALA A 588 29.66 26.99 -16.03
C ALA A 588 28.16 26.77 -15.71
N LEU A 589 27.78 26.61 -14.44
CA LEU A 589 26.39 26.34 -14.02
C LEU A 589 25.74 27.41 -13.13
N LEU A 590 26.39 28.55 -12.88
CA LEU A 590 25.86 29.63 -12.03
C LEU A 590 25.51 30.95 -12.75
N ASP A 591 25.45 30.96 -14.08
CA ASP A 591 25.11 32.19 -14.82
C ASP A 591 23.85 32.01 -15.67
N LYS A 592 22.67 32.06 -15.03
CA LYS A 592 21.38 32.42 -15.68
C LYS A 592 20.17 32.63 -14.74
N ALA A 593 20.37 33.12 -13.52
CA ALA A 593 19.24 33.57 -12.68
C ALA A 593 19.68 34.66 -11.68
N ASP A 594 20.15 35.81 -12.19
CA ASP A 594 19.92 37.12 -11.55
C ASP A 594 20.58 38.22 -12.38
N LYS A 595 19.80 38.85 -13.27
CA LYS A 595 19.94 40.24 -13.74
C LYS A 595 18.91 40.51 -14.83
N GLU A 596 17.70 40.89 -14.43
CA GLU A 596 16.90 41.91 -15.14
C GLU A 596 15.80 42.43 -14.22
N GLU A 597 16.21 43.18 -13.19
CA GLU A 597 15.46 44.34 -12.74
C GLU A 597 16.45 45.53 -12.65
N ARG A 598 16.69 46.13 -13.81
CA ARG A 598 17.05 47.53 -14.00
C ARG A 598 16.46 48.03 -15.30
#